data_AF-A0A6P0NAN9-F1
#
_entry.id   AF-A0A6P0NAN9-F1
#
_cell.length_a   1.000
_cell.length_b   1.000
_cell.length_c   1.000
_cell.angle_alpha   90.00
_cell.angle_beta   90.00
_cell.angle_gamma   90.00
#
_symmetry.space_group_name_H-M   'P 1'
#
loop_
_entity.id
_entity.type
_entity.pdbx_description
1 polymer ?
#
loop_
_entity_poly.entity_id
_entity_poly.type
_entity_poly.pdbx_seq_one_letter_code
_entity_poly.pdbx_strand_id
1 'polypeptide(L)'
;MNLVEFLQELSIKGWQIWSEGSQLRYDAPKEESTTSVLALLKQHKGDILQLLHDNPDILNVYPLSYGQQAMWFLWKLAPGSCVYNVSVPVRICSEVDVTAWKQAFQGICQRHLILSSTFPKLGQVPIQQVDRHQDVDFLQVDASTWSKEELNHRVVEAHKHPFNLEKESGMRVRWFVRSFQEHILLLTIHHIACDGWSIDIIFQELPKLYQAQQTNVPASLPPLKYSYQDYVRAQRKILDSPRGEILWQYWKQKLAGELPSLNLPTDKPRPPIQTYEGAAYHFSLSEKLSQQLIELAQKENVTLYTLLLAVFGVFLYRYTGQEDILVGSPTSGRNRAEEAPIVGFFANSVVMRMSASENLSFKEFITKVKHTVLEAVNYQDYPFPLLVERLLPKRDPSRSPIFQVFFLLQQMSEWRKLLSGEMKTSSDWQGLKLEAFDRPTKECQFDFILE
;
A
#
# COMPACT_ATOMS: atom_id res chain seq x y z
N MET A 1 14.06 0.42 30.95
CA MET A 1 14.37 0.08 29.55
C MET A 1 15.41 -1.02 29.56
N ASN A 2 15.15 -2.13 28.89
CA ASN A 2 16.11 -3.22 28.80
C ASN A 2 17.18 -2.91 27.73
N LEU A 3 18.26 -3.72 27.66
CA LEU A 3 19.37 -3.48 26.73
C LEU A 3 18.93 -3.52 25.26
N VAL A 4 18.03 -4.44 24.89
CA VAL A 4 17.50 -4.57 23.52
C VAL A 4 16.77 -3.28 23.12
N GLU A 5 15.84 -2.83 23.96
CA GLU A 5 15.05 -1.62 23.74
C GLU A 5 15.97 -0.40 23.60
N PHE A 6 16.99 -0.28 24.46
CA PHE A 6 17.98 0.79 24.36
C PHE A 6 18.69 0.80 23.00
N LEU A 7 19.18 -0.35 22.53
CA LEU A 7 19.88 -0.44 21.24
C LEU A 7 18.92 -0.17 20.06
N GLN A 8 17.68 -0.65 20.15
CA GLN A 8 16.64 -0.41 19.15
C GLN A 8 16.24 1.07 19.08
N GLU A 9 16.15 1.78 20.22
CA GLU A 9 15.94 3.22 20.24
C GLU A 9 17.09 3.97 19.56
N LEU A 10 18.35 3.53 19.76
CA LEU A 10 19.50 4.08 19.06
C LEU A 10 19.39 3.84 17.54
N SER A 11 19.02 2.64 17.09
CA SER A 11 18.80 2.33 15.67
C SER A 11 17.77 3.26 15.03
N ILE A 12 16.65 3.52 15.72
CA ILE A 12 15.59 4.43 15.24
C ILE A 12 16.12 5.87 15.11
N LYS A 13 17.00 6.28 16.03
CA LYS A 13 17.70 7.57 15.99
C LYS A 13 18.84 7.61 14.96
N GLY A 14 19.02 6.55 14.18
CA GLY A 14 19.98 6.49 13.07
C GLY A 14 21.36 5.97 13.45
N TRP A 15 21.54 5.41 14.64
CA TRP A 15 22.76 4.67 14.95
C TRP A 15 22.80 3.37 14.15
N GLN A 16 23.99 3.02 13.66
CA GLN A 16 24.31 1.71 13.13
C GLN A 16 25.30 1.07 14.07
N ILE A 17 24.99 -0.12 14.60
CA ILE A 17 25.85 -0.83 15.55
C ILE A 17 26.05 -2.24 15.00
N TRP A 18 27.31 -2.69 14.89
CA TRP A 18 27.63 -4.01 14.36
C TRP A 18 28.84 -4.63 15.04
N SER A 19 28.96 -5.96 14.95
CA SER A 19 30.12 -6.71 15.42
C SER A 19 31.14 -6.91 14.30
N GLU A 20 32.42 -6.71 14.61
CA GLU A 20 33.56 -7.08 13.77
C GLU A 20 34.50 -7.95 14.61
N GLY A 21 34.31 -9.27 14.56
CA GLY A 21 34.95 -10.20 15.49
C GLY A 21 34.55 -9.91 16.94
N SER A 22 35.53 -9.64 17.81
CA SER A 22 35.31 -9.26 19.22
C SER A 22 35.18 -7.74 19.43
N GLN A 23 35.13 -6.95 18.36
CA GLN A 23 34.97 -5.50 18.43
C GLN A 23 33.53 -5.09 18.16
N LEU A 24 33.04 -4.15 18.97
CA LEU A 24 31.77 -3.48 18.73
C LEU A 24 32.07 -2.20 17.97
N ARG A 25 31.45 -2.04 16.80
CA ARG A 25 31.59 -0.88 15.93
C ARG A 25 30.28 -0.13 15.87
N TYR A 26 30.36 1.17 15.61
CA TYR A 26 29.18 1.98 15.40
C TYR A 26 29.44 3.13 14.41
N ASP A 27 28.37 3.58 13.77
CA ASP A 27 28.25 4.85 13.05
C ASP A 27 27.01 5.56 13.59
N ALA A 28 27.08 6.87 13.79
CA ALA A 28 26.02 7.60 14.49
C ALA A 28 25.96 9.07 14.05
N PRO A 29 24.75 9.67 14.03
CA PRO A 29 24.61 11.11 13.84
C PRO A 29 25.38 11.88 14.92
N LYS A 30 26.06 12.96 14.52
CA LYS A 30 26.86 13.79 15.45
C LYS A 30 26.04 14.32 16.62
N GLU A 31 24.79 14.68 16.36
CA GLU A 31 23.86 15.25 17.36
C GLU A 31 23.41 14.22 18.40
N GLU A 32 23.41 12.93 18.06
CA GLU A 32 22.98 11.84 18.94
C GLU A 32 24.16 11.19 19.71
N SER A 33 25.40 11.42 19.26
CA SER A 33 26.64 10.83 19.79
C SER A 33 27.09 11.44 21.13
N THR A 34 26.35 11.16 22.21
CA THR A 34 26.69 11.68 23.54
C THR A 34 27.65 10.77 24.33
N THR A 35 28.45 11.37 25.22
CA THR A 35 29.37 10.64 26.11
C THR A 35 28.65 9.59 26.96
N SER A 36 27.39 9.84 27.34
CA SER A 36 26.59 8.92 28.14
C SER A 36 26.21 7.64 27.37
N VAL A 37 25.78 7.76 26.11
CA VAL A 37 25.47 6.62 25.24
C VAL A 37 26.72 5.76 25.02
N LEU A 38 27.86 6.38 24.74
CA LEU A 38 29.12 5.66 24.53
C LEU A 38 29.59 4.91 25.79
N ALA A 39 29.38 5.49 26.98
CA ALA A 39 29.69 4.82 28.24
C ALA A 39 28.83 3.56 28.44
N LEU A 40 27.53 3.62 28.12
CA LEU A 40 26.61 2.48 28.20
C LEU A 40 26.98 1.38 27.19
N LEU A 41 27.28 1.73 25.93
CA LEU A 41 27.73 0.75 24.94
C LEU A 41 29.02 0.04 25.37
N LYS A 42 29.96 0.78 25.99
CA LYS A 42 31.20 0.20 26.52
C LYS A 42 30.95 -0.71 27.72
N GLN A 43 30.07 -0.30 28.63
CA GLN A 43 29.70 -1.08 29.82
C GLN A 43 29.08 -2.43 29.45
N HIS A 44 28.22 -2.46 28.43
CA HIS A 44 27.48 -3.66 28.01
C HIS A 44 28.07 -4.36 26.77
N LYS A 45 29.31 -4.07 26.38
CA LYS A 45 29.93 -4.59 25.15
C LYS A 45 29.78 -6.10 24.98
N GLY A 46 30.03 -6.88 26.03
CA GLY A 46 29.95 -8.35 25.98
C GLY A 46 28.53 -8.85 25.67
N ASP A 47 27.55 -8.32 26.39
CA ASP A 47 26.12 -8.65 26.20
C ASP A 47 25.65 -8.25 24.80
N ILE A 48 26.07 -7.08 24.30
CA ILE A 48 25.72 -6.60 22.96
C ILE A 48 26.28 -7.51 21.87
N LEU A 49 27.54 -7.94 22.00
CA LEU A 49 28.16 -8.85 21.02
C LEU A 49 27.46 -10.21 21.00
N GLN A 50 27.11 -10.76 22.16
CA GLN A 50 26.36 -12.02 22.23
C GLN A 50 24.98 -11.88 21.59
N LEU A 51 24.28 -10.78 21.88
CA LEU A 51 22.97 -10.48 21.33
C LEU A 51 22.98 -10.34 19.80
N LEU A 52 23.99 -9.67 19.23
CA LEU A 52 24.17 -9.57 17.78
C LEU A 52 24.58 -10.89 17.12
N HIS A 53 25.24 -11.78 17.86
CA HIS A 53 25.56 -13.12 17.37
C HIS A 53 24.30 -14.01 17.33
N ASP A 54 23.51 -14.00 18.40
CA ASP A 54 22.31 -14.82 18.54
C ASP A 54 21.17 -14.33 17.62
N ASN A 55 21.09 -13.02 17.39
CA ASN A 55 20.13 -12.42 16.49
C ASN A 55 20.75 -11.23 15.71
N PRO A 56 21.37 -11.50 14.55
CA PRO A 56 22.04 -10.48 13.73
C PRO A 56 21.14 -9.31 13.29
N ASP A 57 19.83 -9.56 13.17
CA ASP A 57 18.86 -8.59 12.65
C ASP A 57 18.08 -7.87 13.77
N ILE A 58 18.38 -8.12 15.04
CA ILE A 58 17.66 -7.53 16.19
C ILE A 58 17.68 -6.00 16.22
N LEU A 59 18.67 -5.39 15.55
CA LEU A 59 18.83 -3.95 15.42
C LEU A 59 18.33 -3.38 14.09
N ASN A 60 17.82 -4.23 13.17
CA ASN A 60 17.17 -3.81 11.93
C ASN A 60 15.73 -3.33 12.21
N VAL A 61 15.65 -2.33 13.08
CA VAL A 61 14.41 -1.65 13.45
C VAL A 61 14.37 -0.26 12.84
N TYR A 62 13.20 0.11 12.35
CA TYR A 62 12.99 1.36 11.64
C TYR A 62 11.71 2.02 12.12
N PRO A 63 11.62 3.36 12.12
CA PRO A 63 10.35 4.02 12.33
C PRO A 63 9.38 3.65 11.21
N LEU A 64 8.07 3.68 11.50
CA LEU A 64 7.04 3.60 10.46
C LEU A 64 6.90 4.92 9.70
N SER A 65 6.56 4.84 8.41
CA SER A 65 6.02 5.99 7.67
C SER A 65 4.69 6.44 8.28
N TYR A 66 4.28 7.68 8.03
CA TYR A 66 2.99 8.16 8.56
C TYR A 66 1.80 7.38 7.99
N GLY A 67 1.92 6.90 6.76
CA GLY A 67 0.96 5.97 6.16
C GLY A 67 0.89 4.63 6.92
N GLN A 68 2.04 4.03 7.21
CA GLN A 68 2.11 2.78 7.97
C GLN A 68 1.58 2.93 9.41
N GLN A 69 1.84 4.06 10.07
CA GLN A 69 1.30 4.34 11.41
C GLN A 69 -0.23 4.33 11.40
N ALA A 70 -0.85 4.91 10.37
CA ALA A 70 -2.30 4.90 10.19
C ALA A 70 -2.83 3.47 9.98
N MET A 71 -2.18 2.68 9.12
CA MET A 71 -2.56 1.28 8.90
C MET A 71 -2.42 0.44 10.18
N TRP A 72 -1.34 0.64 10.93
CA TRP A 72 -1.12 -0.06 12.20
C TRP A 72 -2.16 0.34 13.25
N PHE A 73 -2.53 1.62 13.32
CA PHE A 73 -3.58 2.10 14.21
C PHE A 73 -4.94 1.49 13.87
N LEU A 74 -5.31 1.46 12.58
CA LEU A 74 -6.56 0.84 12.12
C LEU A 74 -6.58 -0.67 12.43
N TRP A 75 -5.47 -1.37 12.22
CA TRP A 75 -5.33 -2.75 12.64
C TRP A 75 -5.51 -2.92 14.15
N LYS A 76 -4.92 -2.04 14.99
CA LYS A 76 -5.11 -2.11 16.44
C LYS A 76 -6.56 -1.88 16.88
N LEU A 77 -7.31 -1.03 16.18
CA LEU A 77 -8.74 -0.82 16.47
C LEU A 77 -9.59 -2.05 16.16
N ALA A 78 -9.26 -2.78 15.09
CA ALA A 78 -9.99 -3.95 14.66
C ALA A 78 -9.04 -5.08 14.19
N PRO A 79 -8.33 -5.78 15.11
CA PRO A 79 -7.31 -6.76 14.74
C PRO A 79 -7.83 -7.98 13.96
N GLY A 80 -9.13 -8.28 14.05
CA GLY A 80 -9.78 -9.33 13.28
C GLY A 80 -10.28 -8.89 11.90
N SER A 81 -10.13 -7.61 11.55
CA SER A 81 -10.55 -7.09 10.24
C SER A 81 -9.57 -7.51 9.15
N CYS A 82 -10.12 -7.89 7.99
CA CYS A 82 -9.34 -8.25 6.79
C CYS A 82 -9.42 -7.19 5.69
N VAL A 83 -10.03 -6.03 5.97
CA VAL A 83 -10.29 -4.95 5.00
C VAL A 83 -9.01 -4.40 4.34
N TYR A 84 -7.86 -4.57 5.00
CA TYR A 84 -6.55 -4.17 4.50
C TYR A 84 -5.71 -5.36 4.01
N ASN A 85 -6.32 -6.53 3.79
CA ASN A 85 -5.67 -7.67 3.14
C ASN A 85 -5.77 -7.54 1.62
N VAL A 86 -4.71 -7.07 0.97
CA VAL A 86 -4.62 -7.06 -0.49
C VAL A 86 -4.44 -8.50 -0.97
N SER A 87 -5.51 -9.11 -1.49
CA SER A 87 -5.52 -10.52 -1.89
C SER A 87 -5.68 -10.69 -3.39
N VAL A 88 -4.84 -11.53 -3.97
CA VAL A 88 -4.76 -11.81 -5.40
C VAL A 88 -4.89 -13.32 -5.64
N PRO A 89 -6.11 -13.82 -5.88
CA PRO A 89 -6.32 -15.19 -6.30
C PRO A 89 -6.14 -15.33 -7.81
N VAL A 90 -5.40 -16.35 -8.24
CA VAL A 90 -5.15 -16.67 -9.64
C VAL A 90 -5.28 -18.18 -9.84
N ARG A 91 -5.97 -18.59 -10.91
CA ARG A 91 -5.95 -19.98 -11.36
C ARG A 91 -4.81 -20.18 -12.34
N ILE A 92 -4.00 -21.20 -12.11
CA ILE A 92 -2.90 -21.60 -12.98
C ILE A 92 -3.32 -22.88 -13.68
N CYS A 93 -3.39 -22.82 -15.01
CA CYS A 93 -3.84 -23.88 -15.92
C CYS A 93 -2.66 -24.47 -16.71
N SER A 94 -1.57 -24.78 -16.03
CA SER A 94 -0.34 -25.33 -16.59
C SER A 94 0.42 -26.13 -15.55
N GLU A 95 1.38 -26.93 -16.02
CA GLU A 95 2.33 -27.62 -15.15
C GLU A 95 3.26 -26.62 -14.48
N VAL A 96 3.55 -26.84 -13.20
CA VAL A 96 4.40 -25.94 -12.40
C VAL A 96 5.27 -26.73 -11.44
N ASP A 97 6.47 -26.20 -11.20
CA ASP A 97 7.30 -26.64 -10.07
C ASP A 97 6.95 -25.76 -8.85
N VAL A 98 6.14 -26.31 -7.95
CA VAL A 98 5.70 -25.60 -6.73
C VAL A 98 6.89 -25.26 -5.81
N THR A 99 7.96 -26.07 -5.84
CA THR A 99 9.17 -25.81 -5.05
C THR A 99 9.92 -24.61 -5.61
N ALA A 100 10.09 -24.54 -6.93
CA ALA A 100 10.66 -23.37 -7.59
C ALA A 100 9.82 -22.11 -7.36
N TRP A 101 8.48 -22.23 -7.29
CA TRP A 101 7.61 -21.12 -6.91
C TRP A 101 7.82 -20.65 -5.48
N LYS A 102 7.91 -21.57 -4.51
CA LYS A 102 8.24 -21.22 -3.12
C LYS A 102 9.57 -20.45 -3.05
N GLN A 103 10.59 -20.90 -3.78
CA GLN A 103 11.89 -20.21 -3.85
C GLN A 103 11.80 -18.85 -4.56
N ALA A 104 10.95 -18.71 -5.58
CA ALA A 104 10.69 -17.42 -6.23
C ALA A 104 10.06 -16.40 -5.26
N PHE A 105 9.09 -16.82 -4.45
CA PHE A 105 8.52 -15.99 -3.39
C PHE A 105 9.53 -15.65 -2.30
N GLN A 106 10.39 -16.60 -1.91
CA GLN A 106 11.50 -16.31 -1.00
C GLN A 106 12.44 -15.24 -1.58
N GLY A 107 12.77 -15.33 -2.87
CA GLY A 107 13.57 -14.34 -3.57
C GLY A 107 12.93 -12.95 -3.60
N ILE A 108 11.60 -12.87 -3.75
CA ILE A 108 10.86 -11.60 -3.61
C ILE A 108 10.99 -11.02 -2.20
N CYS A 109 10.82 -11.83 -1.16
CA CYS A 109 10.99 -11.37 0.23
C CYS A 109 12.41 -10.88 0.51
N GLN A 110 13.43 -11.62 0.05
CA GLN A 110 14.84 -11.25 0.23
C GLN A 110 15.20 -9.95 -0.50
N ARG A 111 14.57 -9.71 -1.66
CA ARG A 111 14.75 -8.49 -2.44
C ARG A 111 13.99 -7.30 -1.86
N HIS A 112 12.77 -7.53 -1.38
CA HIS A 112 11.87 -6.51 -0.82
C HIS A 112 11.53 -6.81 0.63
N LEU A 113 12.47 -6.49 1.53
CA LEU A 113 12.42 -6.84 2.95
C LEU A 113 11.19 -6.33 3.72
N ILE A 114 10.46 -5.35 3.18
CA ILE A 114 9.18 -4.91 3.75
C ILE A 114 8.15 -6.04 3.81
N LEU A 115 8.21 -7.00 2.87
CA LEU A 115 7.28 -8.13 2.80
C LEU A 115 7.51 -9.16 3.91
N SER A 116 8.74 -9.25 4.43
CA SER A 116 9.11 -10.08 5.60
C SER A 116 9.14 -9.30 6.91
N SER A 117 8.65 -8.05 6.92
CA SER A 117 8.69 -7.24 8.14
C SER A 117 7.52 -7.53 9.08
N THR A 118 7.80 -7.43 10.37
CA THR A 118 6.79 -7.32 11.43
C THR A 118 6.72 -5.88 11.93
N PHE A 119 5.66 -5.55 12.66
CA PHE A 119 5.35 -4.20 13.14
C PHE A 119 5.08 -4.17 14.66
N PRO A 120 6.05 -4.58 15.50
CA PRO A 120 5.91 -4.58 16.96
C PRO A 120 5.90 -3.15 17.53
N LYS A 121 5.72 -3.06 18.85
CA LYS A 121 5.95 -1.81 19.59
C LYS A 121 7.34 -1.80 20.21
N LEU A 122 7.98 -0.65 20.17
CA LEU A 122 9.07 -0.28 21.07
C LEU A 122 8.52 0.71 22.10
N GLY A 123 8.32 0.24 23.33
CA GLY A 123 7.55 0.98 24.34
C GLY A 123 6.10 1.20 23.87
N GLN A 124 5.74 2.45 23.56
CA GLN A 124 4.42 2.81 23.04
C GLN A 124 4.42 3.15 21.54
N VAL A 125 5.59 3.15 20.89
CA VAL A 125 5.72 3.58 19.50
C VAL A 125 5.76 2.34 18.60
N PRO A 126 4.93 2.25 17.56
CA PRO A 126 5.03 1.17 16.59
C PRO A 126 6.28 1.36 15.72
N ILE A 127 6.98 0.27 15.49
CA ILE A 127 8.22 0.22 14.71
C ILE A 127 8.10 -0.87 13.65
N GLN A 128 8.91 -0.78 12.59
CA GLN A 128 9.10 -1.86 11.65
C GLN A 128 10.33 -2.66 12.10
N GLN A 129 10.20 -3.97 12.22
CA GLN A 129 11.31 -4.88 12.46
C GLN A 129 11.49 -5.78 11.24
N VAL A 130 12.70 -5.78 10.69
CA VAL A 130 13.08 -6.55 9.50
C VAL A 130 13.90 -7.76 9.92
N ASP A 131 13.42 -8.95 9.58
CA ASP A 131 14.19 -10.19 9.65
C ASP A 131 14.55 -10.63 8.22
N ARG A 132 15.86 -10.67 7.91
CA ARG A 132 16.38 -11.02 6.59
C ARG A 132 16.49 -12.53 6.39
N HIS A 133 16.42 -13.28 7.48
CA HIS A 133 16.55 -14.73 7.51
C HIS A 133 15.20 -15.43 7.63
N GLN A 134 14.10 -14.67 7.75
CA GLN A 134 12.76 -15.23 7.81
C GLN A 134 12.38 -15.92 6.49
N ASP A 135 11.91 -17.16 6.61
CA ASP A 135 11.29 -17.90 5.51
C ASP A 135 9.93 -17.28 5.14
N VAL A 136 9.61 -17.28 3.86
CA VAL A 136 8.29 -16.88 3.37
C VAL A 136 7.20 -17.77 3.96
N ASP A 137 6.10 -17.17 4.43
CA ASP A 137 4.89 -17.91 4.81
C ASP A 137 4.22 -18.46 3.55
N PHE A 138 4.64 -19.67 3.16
CA PHE A 138 4.14 -20.42 2.02
C PHE A 138 3.55 -21.75 2.51
N LEU A 139 2.25 -21.94 2.29
CA LEU A 139 1.56 -23.18 2.60
C LEU A 139 1.00 -23.81 1.32
N GLN A 140 1.47 -25.02 1.03
CA GLN A 140 0.91 -25.88 -0.02
C GLN A 140 -0.19 -26.77 0.56
N VAL A 141 -1.32 -26.83 -0.12
CA VAL A 141 -2.51 -27.58 0.27
C VAL A 141 -2.91 -28.53 -0.85
N ASP A 142 -3.06 -29.81 -0.54
CA ASP A 142 -3.66 -30.78 -1.47
C ASP A 142 -5.18 -30.58 -1.52
N ALA A 143 -5.66 -30.09 -2.66
CA ALA A 143 -7.06 -29.83 -2.94
C ALA A 143 -7.61 -30.76 -4.04
N SER A 144 -6.89 -31.84 -4.37
CA SER A 144 -7.21 -32.74 -5.48
C SER A 144 -8.56 -33.44 -5.35
N THR A 145 -8.99 -33.69 -4.11
CA THR A 145 -10.25 -34.38 -3.78
C THR A 145 -11.41 -33.43 -3.49
N TRP A 146 -11.18 -32.12 -3.44
CA TRP A 146 -12.21 -31.16 -3.05
C TRP A 146 -13.26 -30.98 -4.17
N SER A 147 -14.48 -30.60 -3.82
CA SER A 147 -15.42 -30.07 -4.83
C SER A 147 -15.02 -28.64 -5.21
N LYS A 148 -15.66 -28.09 -6.26
CA LYS A 148 -15.48 -26.68 -6.61
C LYS A 148 -15.97 -25.75 -5.49
N GLU A 149 -17.05 -26.14 -4.83
CA GLU A 149 -17.66 -25.39 -3.72
C GLU A 149 -16.74 -25.38 -2.50
N GLU A 150 -16.16 -26.54 -2.15
CA GLU A 150 -15.19 -26.64 -1.05
C GLU A 150 -13.93 -25.84 -1.36
N LEU A 151 -13.39 -25.93 -2.58
CA LEU A 151 -12.24 -25.11 -3.00
C LEU A 151 -12.52 -23.62 -2.83
N ASN A 152 -13.66 -23.14 -3.34
CA ASN A 152 -14.05 -21.75 -3.20
C ASN A 152 -14.16 -21.36 -1.72
N HIS A 153 -14.83 -22.17 -0.90
CA HIS A 153 -14.97 -21.93 0.54
C HIS A 153 -13.60 -21.81 1.24
N ARG A 154 -12.66 -22.70 0.94
CA ARG A 154 -11.31 -22.71 1.52
C ARG A 154 -10.45 -21.53 1.07
N VAL A 155 -10.59 -21.10 -0.19
CA VAL A 155 -9.94 -19.88 -0.68
C VAL A 155 -10.51 -18.64 0.02
N VAL A 156 -11.83 -18.58 0.25
CA VAL A 156 -12.47 -17.50 1.03
C VAL A 156 -11.93 -17.48 2.46
N GLU A 157 -11.89 -18.64 3.12
CA GLU A 157 -11.40 -18.80 4.49
C GLU A 157 -9.96 -18.31 4.61
N ALA A 158 -9.09 -18.69 3.68
CA ALA A 158 -7.71 -18.24 3.64
C ALA A 158 -7.57 -16.72 3.42
N HIS A 159 -8.40 -16.15 2.53
CA HIS A 159 -8.44 -14.70 2.29
C HIS A 159 -8.90 -13.90 3.53
N LYS A 160 -9.89 -14.42 4.26
CA LYS A 160 -10.47 -13.82 5.47
C LYS A 160 -9.70 -14.14 6.75
N HIS A 161 -8.50 -14.70 6.63
CA HIS A 161 -7.64 -14.89 7.79
C HIS A 161 -6.91 -13.57 8.10
N PRO A 162 -7.08 -12.97 9.29
CA PRO A 162 -6.45 -11.70 9.65
C PRO A 162 -4.93 -11.86 9.79
N PHE A 163 -4.20 -10.75 9.69
CA PHE A 163 -2.78 -10.71 10.06
C PHE A 163 -2.60 -10.29 11.52
N ASN A 164 -1.67 -10.90 12.22
CA ASN A 164 -1.10 -10.34 13.43
C ASN A 164 0.16 -9.52 13.12
N LEU A 165 0.00 -8.21 12.88
CA LEU A 165 1.11 -7.36 12.45
C LEU A 165 2.30 -7.32 13.41
N GLU A 166 2.13 -7.64 14.69
CA GLU A 166 3.24 -7.64 15.66
C GLU A 166 4.06 -8.93 15.62
N LYS A 167 3.59 -10.00 14.97
CA LYS A 167 4.21 -11.34 15.01
C LYS A 167 4.36 -12.02 13.66
N GLU A 168 3.52 -11.65 12.69
CA GLU A 168 3.46 -12.25 11.37
C GLU A 168 4.02 -11.29 10.34
N SER A 169 4.70 -11.84 9.33
CA SER A 169 5.19 -11.07 8.19
C SER A 169 4.04 -10.51 7.36
N GLY A 170 4.31 -9.44 6.62
CA GLY A 170 3.31 -8.73 5.82
C GLY A 170 2.75 -9.51 4.63
N MET A 171 3.27 -10.70 4.30
CA MET A 171 2.90 -11.48 3.11
C MET A 171 2.66 -12.96 3.43
N ARG A 172 1.60 -13.53 2.84
CA ARG A 172 1.23 -14.95 2.91
C ARG A 172 0.93 -15.49 1.53
N VAL A 173 1.34 -16.73 1.28
CA VAL A 173 1.06 -17.48 0.06
C VAL A 173 0.35 -18.78 0.41
N ARG A 174 -0.81 -19.02 -0.21
CA ARG A 174 -1.54 -20.28 -0.12
C ARG A 174 -1.65 -20.87 -1.52
N TRP A 175 -1.14 -22.09 -1.67
CA TRP A 175 -1.06 -22.80 -2.94
C TRP A 175 -1.93 -24.06 -2.89
N PHE A 176 -3.05 -24.06 -3.59
CA PHE A 176 -3.96 -25.21 -3.63
C PHE A 176 -3.70 -26.03 -4.89
N VAL A 177 -3.28 -27.28 -4.73
CA VAL A 177 -3.01 -28.20 -5.84
C VAL A 177 -4.27 -29.01 -6.16
N ARG A 178 -4.86 -28.81 -7.34
CA ARG A 178 -6.04 -29.55 -7.80
C ARG A 178 -5.67 -30.75 -8.66
N SER A 179 -4.67 -30.56 -9.51
CA SER A 179 -4.07 -31.61 -10.32
C SER A 179 -2.66 -31.19 -10.72
N PHE A 180 -1.99 -31.98 -11.56
CA PHE A 180 -0.69 -31.59 -12.10
C PHE A 180 -0.74 -30.29 -12.94
N GLN A 181 -1.89 -30.00 -13.57
CA GLN A 181 -2.07 -28.86 -14.48
C GLN A 181 -3.04 -27.79 -13.95
N GLU A 182 -3.63 -27.98 -12.76
CA GLU A 182 -4.56 -27.03 -12.17
C GLU A 182 -4.14 -26.69 -10.74
N HIS A 183 -3.89 -25.41 -10.50
CA HIS A 183 -3.51 -24.87 -9.19
C HIS A 183 -4.24 -23.56 -8.92
N ILE A 184 -4.53 -23.28 -7.65
CA ILE A 184 -4.99 -21.95 -7.22
C ILE A 184 -3.88 -21.32 -6.37
N LEU A 185 -3.37 -20.18 -6.83
CA LEU A 185 -2.47 -19.33 -6.07
C LEU A 185 -3.30 -18.24 -5.39
N LEU A 186 -3.22 -18.13 -4.06
CA LEU A 186 -3.70 -16.98 -3.30
C LEU A 186 -2.49 -16.28 -2.68
N LEU A 187 -2.12 -15.14 -3.24
CA LEU A 187 -1.17 -14.21 -2.64
C LEU A 187 -1.94 -13.18 -1.81
N THR A 188 -1.61 -13.04 -0.54
CA THR A 188 -2.22 -12.06 0.35
C THR A 188 -1.14 -11.24 1.03
N ILE A 189 -1.22 -9.91 0.92
CA ILE A 189 -0.29 -8.97 1.53
C ILE A 189 -1.08 -7.95 2.35
N HIS A 190 -0.68 -7.69 3.59
CA HIS A 190 -1.30 -6.61 4.35
C HIS A 190 -0.88 -5.26 3.76
N HIS A 191 -1.84 -4.32 3.62
CA HIS A 191 -1.64 -3.04 2.95
C HIS A 191 -0.56 -2.15 3.62
N ILE A 192 -0.18 -2.44 4.88
CA ILE A 192 0.97 -1.80 5.56
C ILE A 192 2.32 -2.07 4.87
N ALA A 193 2.43 -3.16 4.10
CA ALA A 193 3.66 -3.61 3.45
C ALA A 193 3.64 -3.43 1.92
N CYS A 194 2.50 -3.06 1.33
CA CYS A 194 2.37 -2.88 -0.12
C CYS A 194 1.30 -1.85 -0.48
N ASP A 195 1.34 -1.36 -1.71
CA ASP A 195 0.26 -0.64 -2.38
C ASP A 195 0.00 -1.24 -3.77
N GLY A 196 -0.98 -0.68 -4.51
CA GLY A 196 -1.32 -1.21 -5.84
C GLY A 196 -0.13 -1.29 -6.79
N TRP A 197 0.75 -0.28 -6.77
CA TRP A 197 1.97 -0.25 -7.59
C TRP A 197 2.95 -1.36 -7.18
N SER A 198 3.07 -1.63 -5.88
CA SER A 198 3.89 -2.73 -5.37
C SER A 198 3.42 -4.08 -5.89
N ILE A 199 2.11 -4.28 -6.05
CA ILE A 199 1.60 -5.52 -6.65
C ILE A 199 2.07 -5.63 -8.11
N ASP A 200 2.11 -4.54 -8.88
CA ASP A 200 2.64 -4.59 -10.25
C ASP A 200 4.11 -5.02 -10.28
N ILE A 201 4.93 -4.48 -9.37
CA ILE A 201 6.35 -4.87 -9.26
C ILE A 201 6.47 -6.35 -8.95
N ILE A 202 5.74 -6.85 -7.95
CA ILE A 202 5.77 -8.26 -7.54
C ILE A 202 5.40 -9.16 -8.72
N PHE A 203 4.32 -8.85 -9.43
CA PHE A 203 3.86 -9.63 -10.59
C PHE A 203 4.79 -9.52 -11.81
N GLN A 204 5.62 -8.47 -11.91
CA GLN A 204 6.66 -8.36 -12.94
C GLN A 204 7.96 -9.11 -12.60
N GLU A 205 8.31 -9.21 -11.32
CA GLU A 205 9.55 -9.84 -10.86
C GLU A 205 9.40 -11.35 -10.60
N LEU A 206 8.23 -11.80 -10.11
CA LEU A 206 7.97 -13.20 -9.75
C LEU A 206 8.26 -14.21 -10.88
N PRO A 207 7.78 -14.02 -12.13
CA PRO A 207 8.06 -14.97 -13.22
C PRO A 207 9.56 -15.11 -13.53
N LYS A 208 10.32 -14.02 -13.40
CA LYS A 208 11.77 -13.99 -13.63
C LYS A 208 12.51 -14.76 -12.56
N LEU A 209 12.09 -14.61 -11.30
CA LEU A 209 12.64 -15.38 -10.19
C LEU A 209 12.29 -16.86 -10.30
N TYR A 210 11.06 -17.20 -10.70
CA TYR A 210 10.67 -18.58 -10.96
C TYR A 210 11.51 -19.24 -12.05
N GLN A 211 11.68 -18.56 -13.20
CA GLN A 211 12.52 -19.06 -14.29
C GLN A 211 13.98 -19.25 -13.86
N ALA A 212 14.50 -18.35 -13.03
CA ALA A 212 15.85 -18.46 -12.49
C ALA A 212 16.04 -19.73 -11.65
N GLN A 213 15.04 -20.07 -10.83
CA GLN A 213 15.04 -21.31 -10.04
C GLN A 213 14.96 -22.55 -10.94
N GLN A 214 14.11 -22.54 -11.97
CA GLN A 214 14.01 -23.67 -12.90
C GLN A 214 15.29 -23.94 -13.69
N THR A 215 16.01 -22.88 -14.06
CA THR A 215 17.18 -22.98 -14.94
C THR A 215 18.51 -22.99 -14.18
N ASN A 216 18.49 -22.77 -12.86
CA ASN A 216 19.69 -22.49 -12.04
C ASN A 216 20.53 -21.32 -12.57
N VAL A 217 19.92 -20.39 -13.30
CA VAL A 217 20.55 -19.15 -13.78
C VAL A 217 20.02 -17.99 -12.95
N PRO A 218 20.87 -17.12 -12.35
CA PRO A 218 20.39 -16.00 -11.56
C PRO A 218 19.40 -15.11 -12.32
N ALA A 219 18.34 -14.67 -11.64
CA ALA A 219 17.34 -13.79 -12.25
C ALA A 219 17.97 -12.47 -12.69
N SER A 220 17.69 -12.05 -13.92
CA SER A 220 18.12 -10.74 -14.42
C SER A 220 17.18 -9.65 -13.86
N LEU A 221 17.45 -9.21 -12.63
CA LEU A 221 16.75 -8.10 -11.98
C LEU A 221 17.75 -6.97 -11.67
N PRO A 222 17.46 -5.71 -12.00
CA PRO A 222 18.32 -4.58 -11.63
C PRO A 222 18.54 -4.51 -10.11
N PRO A 223 19.73 -4.15 -9.62
CA PRO A 223 19.95 -3.98 -8.18
C PRO A 223 19.11 -2.83 -7.64
N LEU A 224 18.51 -3.03 -6.46
CA LEU A 224 17.81 -1.96 -5.74
C LEU A 224 18.84 -1.09 -5.03
N LYS A 225 18.92 0.19 -5.40
CA LYS A 225 19.84 1.17 -4.79
C LYS A 225 19.22 1.90 -3.59
N TYR A 226 17.92 1.73 -3.40
CA TYR A 226 17.12 2.38 -2.38
C TYR A 226 16.25 1.33 -1.71
N SER A 227 16.00 1.49 -0.42
CA SER A 227 15.07 0.67 0.35
C SER A 227 13.79 1.46 0.69
N TYR A 228 12.74 0.75 1.12
CA TYR A 228 11.56 1.42 1.65
C TYR A 228 11.89 2.23 2.92
N GLN A 229 12.85 1.77 3.73
CA GLN A 229 13.31 2.47 4.92
C GLN A 229 13.98 3.81 4.59
N ASP A 230 14.68 3.90 3.45
CA ASP A 230 15.24 5.16 2.96
C ASP A 230 14.14 6.17 2.60
N TYR A 231 13.04 5.70 2.01
CA TYR A 231 11.84 6.52 1.78
C TYR A 231 11.26 7.02 3.12
N VAL A 232 11.12 6.17 4.13
CA VAL A 232 10.60 6.59 5.44
C VAL A 232 11.48 7.67 6.07
N ARG A 233 12.81 7.51 6.01
CA ARG A 233 13.76 8.50 6.51
C ARG A 233 13.66 9.81 5.73
N ALA A 234 13.55 9.74 4.40
CA ALA A 234 13.41 10.92 3.55
C ALA A 234 12.10 11.67 3.83
N GLN A 235 10.98 10.97 4.01
CA GLN A 235 9.68 11.56 4.36
C GLN A 235 9.77 12.35 5.67
N ARG A 236 10.36 11.76 6.72
CA ARG A 236 10.54 12.43 8.01
C ARG A 236 11.40 13.69 7.87
N LYS A 237 12.55 13.57 7.20
CA LYS A 237 13.44 14.72 6.96
C LYS A 237 12.75 15.87 6.23
N ILE A 238 11.87 15.59 5.27
CA ILE A 238 11.09 16.63 4.57
C ILE A 238 10.11 17.30 5.55
N LEU A 239 9.40 16.52 6.35
CA LEU A 239 8.37 17.02 7.27
C LEU A 239 8.96 17.79 8.46
N ASP A 240 10.15 17.42 8.92
CA ASP A 240 10.89 18.11 9.99
C ASP A 240 11.62 19.38 9.49
N SER A 241 11.64 19.61 8.16
CA SER A 241 12.23 20.80 7.55
C SER A 241 11.20 21.93 7.36
N PRO A 242 11.63 23.16 7.04
CA PRO A 242 10.70 24.25 6.67
C PRO A 242 9.72 23.89 5.56
N ARG A 243 10.07 22.94 4.67
CA ARG A 243 9.17 22.45 3.63
C ARG A 243 7.93 21.77 4.22
N GLY A 244 8.07 21.02 5.31
CA GLY A 244 6.96 20.36 6.00
C GLY A 244 5.91 21.36 6.48
N GLU A 245 6.34 22.50 6.99
CA GLU A 245 5.43 23.55 7.43
C GLU A 245 4.75 24.25 6.25
N ILE A 246 5.47 24.50 5.14
CA ILE A 246 4.87 25.02 3.89
C ILE A 246 3.78 24.08 3.38
N LEU A 247 4.05 22.76 3.39
CA LEU A 247 3.09 21.74 2.98
C LEU A 247 1.83 21.77 3.86
N TRP A 248 2.02 21.85 5.18
CA TRP A 248 0.92 21.94 6.13
C TRP A 248 0.07 23.20 5.93
N GLN A 249 0.70 24.37 5.82
CA GLN A 249 -0.02 25.64 5.72
C GLN A 249 -0.90 25.70 4.47
N TYR A 250 -0.44 25.14 3.35
CA TYR A 250 -1.28 25.00 2.16
C TYR A 250 -2.54 24.20 2.46
N TRP A 251 -2.41 22.98 3.02
CA TRP A 251 -3.56 22.12 3.27
C TRP A 251 -4.50 22.71 4.33
N LYS A 252 -3.95 23.33 5.38
CA LYS A 252 -4.72 24.05 6.39
C LYS A 252 -5.58 25.14 5.76
N GLN A 253 -5.04 25.90 4.81
CA GLN A 253 -5.77 26.94 4.09
C GLN A 253 -6.79 26.34 3.12
N LYS A 254 -6.40 25.35 2.31
CA LYS A 254 -7.25 24.72 1.29
C LYS A 254 -8.47 24.02 1.90
N LEU A 255 -8.30 23.42 3.08
CA LEU A 255 -9.32 22.70 3.83
C LEU A 255 -9.86 23.50 5.03
N ALA A 256 -9.73 24.84 4.99
CA ALA A 256 -10.28 25.70 6.04
C ALA A 256 -11.82 25.75 5.99
N GLY A 257 -12.45 26.02 7.13
CA GLY A 257 -13.91 26.07 7.24
C GLY A 257 -14.54 24.70 7.46
N GLU A 258 -15.80 24.56 7.09
CA GLU A 258 -16.51 23.30 7.22
C GLU A 258 -15.95 22.26 6.24
N LEU A 259 -15.83 21.01 6.70
CA LEU A 259 -15.48 19.86 5.88
C LEU A 259 -16.77 19.08 5.59
N PRO A 260 -17.44 19.33 4.45
CA PRO A 260 -18.76 18.76 4.19
C PRO A 260 -18.68 17.24 4.05
N SER A 261 -19.58 16.54 4.73
CA SER A 261 -19.83 15.13 4.43
C SER A 261 -20.73 15.02 3.20
N LEU A 262 -20.38 14.13 2.28
CA LEU A 262 -21.20 13.88 1.10
C LEU A 262 -22.42 13.02 1.46
N ASN A 263 -23.59 13.51 1.10
CA ASN A 263 -24.88 12.87 1.32
C ASN A 263 -25.41 12.31 0.01
N LEU A 264 -24.77 11.23 -0.46
CA LEU A 264 -25.30 10.45 -1.58
C LEU A 264 -26.69 9.91 -1.21
N PRO A 265 -27.67 9.94 -2.14
CA PRO A 265 -28.91 9.21 -1.97
C PRO A 265 -28.63 7.73 -1.69
N THR A 266 -29.27 7.17 -0.67
CA THR A 266 -29.05 5.78 -0.25
C THR A 266 -30.35 4.99 -0.34
N ASP A 267 -30.26 3.74 -0.79
CA ASP A 267 -31.41 2.82 -0.82
C ASP A 267 -31.70 2.20 0.55
N LYS A 268 -30.74 2.29 1.49
CA LYS A 268 -30.79 1.69 2.83
C LYS A 268 -30.23 2.66 3.87
N PRO A 269 -30.68 2.59 5.14
CA PRO A 269 -30.10 3.40 6.21
C PRO A 269 -28.61 3.09 6.39
N ARG A 270 -27.82 4.15 6.60
CA ARG A 270 -26.39 4.02 6.88
C ARG A 270 -26.18 3.30 8.23
N PRO A 271 -25.36 2.22 8.29
CA PRO A 271 -24.98 1.60 9.55
C PRO A 271 -24.20 2.58 10.44
N PRO A 272 -24.30 2.47 11.79
CA PRO A 272 -23.57 3.36 12.70
C PRO A 272 -22.05 3.17 12.64
N ILE A 273 -21.57 2.04 12.14
CA ILE A 273 -20.15 1.72 11.94
C ILE A 273 -20.00 1.17 10.52
N GLN A 274 -18.99 1.65 9.78
CA GLN A 274 -18.73 1.20 8.42
C GLN A 274 -18.42 -0.31 8.39
N THR A 275 -19.15 -1.06 7.56
CA THR A 275 -18.98 -2.52 7.42
C THR A 275 -17.95 -2.91 6.37
N TYR A 276 -17.58 -1.97 5.48
CA TYR A 276 -16.71 -2.15 4.31
C TYR A 276 -17.22 -3.13 3.25
N GLU A 277 -18.42 -3.69 3.42
CA GLU A 277 -19.06 -4.51 2.39
C GLU A 277 -19.32 -3.66 1.14
N GLY A 278 -18.85 -4.14 -0.01
CA GLY A 278 -18.94 -3.42 -1.28
C GLY A 278 -19.28 -4.31 -2.46
N ALA A 279 -19.43 -3.66 -3.61
CA ALA A 279 -19.56 -4.29 -4.91
C ALA A 279 -18.80 -3.44 -5.93
N ALA A 280 -18.40 -4.05 -7.05
CA ALA A 280 -17.80 -3.31 -8.15
C ALA A 280 -18.53 -3.65 -9.45
N TYR A 281 -18.89 -2.59 -10.18
CA TYR A 281 -19.62 -2.62 -11.43
C TYR A 281 -18.72 -2.07 -12.52
N HIS A 282 -18.48 -2.88 -13.55
CA HIS A 282 -17.65 -2.48 -14.68
C HIS A 282 -18.54 -1.98 -15.81
N PHE A 283 -18.08 -0.92 -16.47
CA PHE A 283 -18.68 -0.41 -17.70
C PHE A 283 -17.56 0.04 -18.64
N SER A 284 -17.88 0.18 -19.92
CA SER A 284 -16.91 0.61 -20.93
C SER A 284 -17.48 1.76 -21.74
N LEU A 285 -16.61 2.72 -22.05
CA LEU A 285 -16.91 3.77 -23.01
C LEU A 285 -16.61 3.26 -24.41
N SER A 286 -17.42 3.64 -25.39
CA SER A 286 -17.13 3.32 -26.79
C SER A 286 -15.83 4.01 -27.22
N GLU A 287 -15.10 3.41 -28.15
CA GLU A 287 -13.87 4.00 -28.71
C GLU A 287 -14.09 5.44 -29.19
N LYS A 288 -15.23 5.67 -29.86
CA LYS A 288 -15.64 7.01 -30.31
C LYS A 288 -15.76 8.00 -29.14
N LEU A 289 -16.43 7.63 -28.05
CA LEU A 289 -16.60 8.51 -26.90
C LEU A 289 -15.26 8.75 -26.19
N SER A 290 -14.44 7.71 -26.03
CA SER A 290 -13.10 7.81 -25.44
C SER A 290 -12.23 8.79 -26.23
N GLN A 291 -12.24 8.69 -27.56
CA GLN A 291 -11.50 9.60 -28.44
C GLN A 291 -12.01 11.05 -28.32
N GLN A 292 -13.33 11.25 -28.28
CA GLN A 292 -13.92 12.58 -28.08
C GLN A 292 -13.55 13.21 -26.72
N LEU A 293 -13.45 12.40 -25.66
CA LEU A 293 -13.00 12.87 -24.35
C LEU A 293 -11.53 13.26 -24.36
N ILE A 294 -10.68 12.49 -25.04
CA ILE A 294 -9.25 12.81 -25.22
C ILE A 294 -9.09 14.13 -25.99
N GLU A 295 -9.83 14.30 -27.09
CA GLU A 295 -9.83 15.52 -27.90
C GLU A 295 -10.35 16.73 -27.10
N LEU A 296 -11.39 16.54 -26.28
CA LEU A 296 -11.90 17.60 -25.41
C LEU A 296 -10.87 18.00 -24.35
N ALA A 297 -10.21 17.04 -23.71
CA ALA A 297 -9.16 17.31 -22.74
C ALA A 297 -8.02 18.13 -23.36
N GLN A 298 -7.59 17.76 -24.58
CA GLN A 298 -6.59 18.51 -25.35
C GLN A 298 -7.07 19.93 -25.69
N LYS A 299 -8.31 20.08 -26.16
CA LYS A 299 -8.90 21.38 -26.52
C LYS A 299 -8.98 22.34 -25.34
N GLU A 300 -9.32 21.83 -24.16
CA GLU A 300 -9.39 22.62 -22.92
C GLU A 300 -8.04 22.71 -22.19
N ASN A 301 -6.96 22.17 -22.79
CA ASN A 301 -5.60 22.17 -22.24
C ASN A 301 -5.53 21.58 -20.82
N VAL A 302 -6.19 20.43 -20.62
CA VAL A 302 -6.18 19.65 -19.38
C VAL A 302 -5.81 18.19 -19.65
N THR A 303 -5.44 17.46 -18.60
CA THR A 303 -5.28 16.00 -18.71
C THR A 303 -6.65 15.32 -18.76
N LEU A 304 -6.69 14.10 -19.30
CA LEU A 304 -7.91 13.28 -19.25
C LEU A 304 -8.40 13.05 -17.81
N TYR A 305 -7.47 12.85 -16.87
CA TYR A 305 -7.76 12.78 -15.44
C TYR A 305 -8.53 14.02 -14.95
N THR A 306 -8.03 15.22 -15.24
CA THR A 306 -8.67 16.47 -14.80
C THR A 306 -10.06 16.64 -15.41
N LEU A 307 -10.22 16.29 -16.69
CA LEU A 307 -11.52 16.31 -17.36
C LEU A 307 -12.51 15.35 -16.69
N LEU A 308 -12.11 14.09 -16.46
CA LEU A 308 -12.97 13.07 -15.86
C LEU A 308 -13.28 13.37 -14.38
N LEU A 309 -12.33 13.92 -13.63
CA LEU A 309 -12.57 14.40 -12.26
C LEU A 309 -13.60 15.53 -12.24
N ALA A 310 -13.55 16.44 -13.21
CA ALA A 310 -14.56 17.50 -13.34
C ALA A 310 -15.94 16.90 -13.69
N VAL A 311 -16.01 15.95 -14.62
CA VAL A 311 -17.26 15.22 -14.92
C VAL A 311 -17.80 14.53 -13.66
N PHE A 312 -16.91 13.91 -12.87
CA PHE A 312 -17.28 13.26 -11.63
C PHE A 312 -17.80 14.27 -10.58
N GLY A 313 -17.16 15.42 -10.42
CA GLY A 313 -17.65 16.51 -9.57
C GLY A 313 -19.05 16.99 -9.96
N VAL A 314 -19.30 17.16 -11.28
CA VAL A 314 -20.64 17.49 -11.79
C VAL A 314 -21.64 16.37 -11.49
N PHE A 315 -21.26 15.11 -11.69
CA PHE A 315 -22.11 13.96 -11.35
C PHE A 315 -22.52 14.00 -9.87
N LEU A 316 -21.57 14.18 -8.96
CA LEU A 316 -21.84 14.27 -7.52
C LEU A 316 -22.74 15.45 -7.17
N TYR A 317 -22.49 16.63 -7.74
CA TYR A 317 -23.36 17.81 -7.57
C TYR A 317 -24.80 17.52 -8.03
N ARG A 318 -24.98 16.91 -9.21
CA ARG A 318 -26.31 16.61 -9.76
C ARG A 318 -27.11 15.63 -8.91
N TYR A 319 -26.44 14.70 -8.22
CA TYR A 319 -27.11 13.71 -7.36
C TYR A 319 -27.38 14.21 -5.94
N THR A 320 -26.57 15.13 -5.44
CA THR A 320 -26.63 15.55 -4.02
C THR A 320 -27.16 16.97 -3.82
N GLY A 321 -27.07 17.82 -4.85
CA GLY A 321 -27.30 19.27 -4.73
C GLY A 321 -26.24 20.00 -3.90
N GLN A 322 -25.18 19.32 -3.43
CA GLN A 322 -24.13 19.92 -2.62
C GLN A 322 -23.13 20.67 -3.50
N GLU A 323 -22.92 21.96 -3.23
CA GLU A 323 -22.00 22.79 -4.02
C GLU A 323 -20.54 22.61 -3.61
N ASP A 324 -20.25 22.36 -2.32
CA ASP A 324 -18.91 22.11 -1.80
C ASP A 324 -18.69 20.60 -1.61
N ILE A 325 -17.79 20.02 -2.40
CA ILE A 325 -17.57 18.58 -2.50
C ILE A 325 -16.09 18.26 -2.28
N LEU A 326 -15.82 17.34 -1.35
CA LEU A 326 -14.49 16.79 -1.10
C LEU A 326 -14.36 15.41 -1.76
N VAL A 327 -13.45 15.29 -2.72
CA VAL A 327 -13.12 14.01 -3.38
C VAL A 327 -11.70 13.62 -3.03
N GLY A 328 -11.51 12.39 -2.53
CA GLY A 328 -10.17 11.84 -2.36
C GLY A 328 -9.61 11.35 -3.69
N SER A 329 -8.30 11.46 -3.87
CA SER A 329 -7.61 10.85 -5.01
C SER A 329 -6.25 10.31 -4.59
N PRO A 330 -5.81 9.14 -5.10
CA PRO A 330 -4.54 8.59 -4.70
C PRO A 330 -3.40 9.30 -5.43
N THR A 331 -2.27 9.40 -4.77
CA THR A 331 -0.98 9.68 -5.42
C THR A 331 -0.08 8.47 -5.29
N SER A 332 0.85 8.31 -6.23
CA SER A 332 1.79 7.17 -6.21
C SER A 332 2.70 7.18 -4.99
N GLY A 333 2.91 8.36 -4.39
CA GLY A 333 3.88 8.62 -3.32
C GLY A 333 5.34 8.36 -3.72
N ARG A 334 5.59 8.07 -5.00
CA ARG A 334 6.90 7.78 -5.59
C ARG A 334 7.30 8.95 -6.48
N ASN A 335 8.02 9.89 -5.89
CA ASN A 335 8.41 11.12 -6.56
C ASN A 335 9.83 11.03 -7.16
N ARG A 336 10.57 9.98 -6.82
CA ARG A 336 11.92 9.73 -7.31
C ARG A 336 11.96 8.47 -8.18
N ALA A 337 12.76 8.49 -9.23
CA ALA A 337 12.88 7.33 -10.13
C ALA A 337 13.41 6.08 -9.40
N GLU A 338 14.23 6.29 -8.36
CA GLU A 338 14.81 5.26 -7.50
C GLU A 338 13.76 4.56 -6.62
N GLU A 339 12.59 5.17 -6.40
CA GLU A 339 11.47 4.60 -5.62
C GLU A 339 10.55 3.74 -6.49
N ALA A 340 10.57 3.94 -7.83
CA ALA A 340 9.73 3.22 -8.77
C ALA A 340 9.81 1.69 -8.71
N PRO A 341 11.00 1.06 -8.49
CA PRO A 341 11.11 -0.40 -8.37
C PRO A 341 10.91 -0.92 -6.94
N ILE A 342 10.57 -0.07 -5.97
CA ILE A 342 10.51 -0.45 -4.56
C ILE A 342 9.08 -0.87 -4.16
N VAL A 343 8.99 -2.06 -3.57
CA VAL A 343 7.77 -2.53 -2.90
C VAL A 343 7.68 -1.88 -1.52
N GLY A 344 6.48 -1.42 -1.17
CA GLY A 344 6.20 -0.80 0.13
C GLY A 344 4.88 -0.02 0.11
N PHE A 345 4.50 0.55 1.25
CA PHE A 345 3.32 1.40 1.35
C PHE A 345 3.69 2.87 1.07
N PHE A 346 3.59 3.29 -0.19
CA PHE A 346 3.82 4.68 -0.60
C PHE A 346 2.52 5.45 -0.83
N ALA A 347 1.40 4.74 -1.02
CA ALA A 347 0.11 5.34 -1.30
C ALA A 347 -0.21 6.48 -0.32
N ASN A 348 -0.45 7.65 -0.87
CA ASN A 348 -0.99 8.79 -0.16
C ASN A 348 -2.28 9.25 -0.83
N SER A 349 -3.15 9.92 -0.08
CA SER A 349 -4.37 10.52 -0.64
C SER A 349 -4.27 12.03 -0.59
N VAL A 350 -4.69 12.69 -1.67
CA VAL A 350 -4.89 14.14 -1.70
C VAL A 350 -6.37 14.45 -1.75
N VAL A 351 -6.76 15.62 -1.21
CA VAL A 351 -8.16 16.04 -1.14
C VAL A 351 -8.43 17.09 -2.21
N MET A 352 -9.30 16.76 -3.15
CA MET A 352 -9.80 17.66 -4.18
C MET A 352 -11.07 18.34 -3.67
N ARG A 353 -10.94 19.54 -3.10
CA ARG A 353 -12.09 20.38 -2.74
C ARG A 353 -12.58 21.13 -3.97
N MET A 354 -13.75 20.75 -4.46
CA MET A 354 -14.38 21.35 -5.62
C MET A 354 -15.61 22.15 -5.18
N SER A 355 -15.73 23.39 -5.68
CA SER A 355 -16.95 24.17 -5.54
C SER A 355 -17.68 24.25 -6.88
N ALA A 356 -18.91 23.77 -6.92
CA ALA A 356 -19.85 23.91 -8.01
C ALA A 356 -20.73 25.18 -7.88
N SER A 357 -20.46 26.03 -6.87
CA SER A 357 -21.13 27.32 -6.69
C SER A 357 -20.88 28.25 -7.89
N GLU A 358 -21.71 29.30 -8.03
CA GLU A 358 -21.54 30.43 -8.97
C GLU A 358 -22.05 30.25 -10.42
N ASN A 359 -23.04 29.39 -10.71
CA ASN A 359 -23.60 29.24 -12.07
C ASN A 359 -22.53 29.11 -13.17
N LEU A 360 -21.42 28.43 -12.86
CA LEU A 360 -20.27 28.31 -13.75
C LEU A 360 -20.65 27.53 -15.01
N SER A 361 -20.12 27.96 -16.14
CA SER A 361 -20.05 27.08 -17.30
C SER A 361 -19.14 25.89 -17.00
N PHE A 362 -19.35 24.77 -17.68
CA PHE A 362 -18.50 23.58 -17.51
C PHE A 362 -17.02 23.87 -17.80
N LYS A 363 -16.75 24.79 -18.74
CA LYS A 363 -15.39 25.22 -19.09
C LYS A 363 -14.69 25.95 -17.93
N GLU A 364 -15.40 26.85 -17.26
CA GLU A 364 -14.88 27.54 -16.07
C GLU A 364 -14.64 26.54 -14.93
N PHE A 365 -15.57 25.59 -14.76
CA PHE A 365 -15.44 24.54 -13.76
C PHE A 365 -14.20 23.66 -13.99
N ILE A 366 -13.98 23.15 -15.22
CA ILE A 366 -12.75 22.41 -15.56
C ILE A 366 -11.50 23.22 -15.25
N THR A 367 -11.51 24.53 -15.52
CA THR A 367 -10.36 25.39 -15.23
C THR A 367 -10.07 25.46 -13.73
N LYS A 368 -11.11 25.60 -12.89
CA LYS A 368 -10.97 25.55 -11.42
C LYS A 368 -10.48 24.17 -10.93
N VAL A 369 -10.99 23.08 -11.51
CA VAL A 369 -10.55 21.71 -11.19
C VAL A 369 -9.08 21.52 -11.58
N LYS A 370 -8.65 22.00 -12.76
CA LYS A 370 -7.24 21.97 -13.19
C LYS A 370 -6.33 22.64 -12.15
N HIS A 371 -6.68 23.84 -11.68
CA HIS A 371 -5.92 24.52 -10.63
C HIS A 371 -5.85 23.68 -9.35
N THR A 372 -6.98 23.12 -8.91
CA THR A 372 -7.02 22.26 -7.71
C THR A 372 -6.14 21.02 -7.85
N VAL A 373 -6.15 20.36 -9.01
CA VAL A 373 -5.29 19.20 -9.28
C VAL A 373 -3.80 19.58 -9.25
N LEU A 374 -3.42 20.67 -9.92
CA LEU A 374 -2.02 21.12 -9.95
C LEU A 374 -1.50 21.48 -8.56
N GLU A 375 -2.32 22.17 -7.75
CA GLU A 375 -1.95 22.46 -6.37
C GLU A 375 -1.85 21.17 -5.54
N ALA A 376 -2.83 20.27 -5.61
CA ALA A 376 -2.81 19.02 -4.87
C ALA A 376 -1.55 18.19 -5.16
N VAL A 377 -1.12 18.13 -6.42
CA VAL A 377 0.14 17.48 -6.83
C VAL A 377 1.37 18.19 -6.24
N ASN A 378 1.41 19.52 -6.24
CA ASN A 378 2.54 20.28 -5.69
C ASN A 378 2.70 20.14 -4.16
N TYR A 379 1.63 19.76 -3.47
CA TYR A 379 1.56 19.62 -2.01
C TYR A 379 1.29 18.17 -1.55
N GLN A 380 1.39 17.19 -2.45
CA GLN A 380 1.07 15.78 -2.20
C GLN A 380 2.00 15.09 -1.18
N ASP A 381 3.15 15.67 -0.88
CA ASP A 381 4.14 15.11 0.06
C ASP A 381 3.66 15.15 1.51
N TYR A 382 2.60 15.91 1.81
CA TYR A 382 2.01 15.92 3.14
C TYR A 382 1.14 14.66 3.33
N PRO A 383 1.43 13.80 4.32
CA PRO A 383 0.67 12.58 4.53
C PRO A 383 -0.79 12.85 4.92
N PHE A 384 -1.72 12.18 4.26
CA PHE A 384 -3.14 12.27 4.59
C PHE A 384 -3.45 11.93 6.06
N PRO A 385 -2.83 10.90 6.68
CA PRO A 385 -3.05 10.65 8.11
C PRO A 385 -2.70 11.84 9.00
N LEU A 386 -1.63 12.58 8.69
CA LEU A 386 -1.26 13.80 9.41
C LEU A 386 -2.25 14.94 9.14
N LEU A 387 -2.85 15.02 7.95
CA LEU A 387 -3.95 15.96 7.70
C LEU A 387 -5.13 15.67 8.62
N VAL A 388 -5.56 14.41 8.71
CA VAL A 388 -6.67 14.00 9.59
C VAL A 388 -6.34 14.29 11.05
N GLU A 389 -5.13 13.96 11.50
CA GLU A 389 -4.68 14.19 12.88
C GLU A 389 -4.69 15.68 13.24
N ARG A 390 -4.20 16.55 12.36
CA ARG A 390 -4.09 17.99 12.65
C ARG A 390 -5.36 18.79 12.40
N LEU A 391 -6.18 18.39 11.42
CA LEU A 391 -7.46 19.05 11.13
C LEU A 391 -8.56 18.65 12.12
N LEU A 392 -8.43 17.50 12.78
CA LEU A 392 -9.39 16.98 13.76
C LEU A 392 -10.84 17.06 13.24
N PRO A 393 -11.15 16.47 12.06
CA PRO A 393 -12.51 16.47 11.55
C PRO A 393 -13.45 15.79 12.55
N LYS A 394 -14.74 16.15 12.50
CA LYS A 394 -15.77 15.49 13.31
C LYS A 394 -15.69 13.98 13.08
N ARG A 395 -15.48 13.22 14.15
CA ARG A 395 -15.39 11.75 14.09
C ARG A 395 -16.78 11.18 13.81
N ASP A 396 -16.87 10.37 12.77
CA ASP A 396 -18.06 9.59 12.41
C ASP A 396 -17.59 8.18 12.02
N PRO A 397 -17.82 7.15 12.86
CA PRO A 397 -17.37 5.78 12.58
C PRO A 397 -18.11 5.14 11.39
N SER A 398 -19.16 5.77 10.87
CA SER A 398 -19.88 5.31 9.68
C SER A 398 -19.29 5.82 8.35
N ARG A 399 -18.23 6.66 8.41
CA ARG A 399 -17.66 7.34 7.24
C ARG A 399 -16.14 7.45 7.31
N SER A 400 -15.51 7.43 6.14
CA SER A 400 -14.12 7.86 6.00
C SER A 400 -13.96 9.35 6.40
N PRO A 401 -12.87 9.72 7.11
CA PRO A 401 -12.62 11.10 7.49
C PRO A 401 -12.38 11.99 6.25
N ILE A 402 -12.84 13.24 6.32
CA ILE A 402 -12.68 14.29 5.31
C ILE A 402 -13.45 14.04 4.01
N PHE A 403 -13.31 12.90 3.34
CA PHE A 403 -14.01 12.57 2.10
C PHE A 403 -14.60 11.16 2.14
N GLN A 404 -15.71 10.97 1.42
CA GLN A 404 -16.46 9.70 1.35
C GLN A 404 -16.47 9.10 -0.05
N VAL A 405 -15.93 9.80 -1.04
CA VAL A 405 -15.83 9.33 -2.42
C VAL A 405 -14.40 9.46 -2.91
N PHE A 406 -14.02 8.55 -3.79
CA PHE A 406 -12.66 8.44 -4.28
C PHE A 406 -12.64 8.39 -5.81
N PHE A 407 -11.72 9.13 -6.41
CA PHE A 407 -11.53 9.15 -7.85
C PHE A 407 -10.09 8.78 -8.19
N LEU A 408 -9.92 7.80 -9.06
CA LEU A 408 -8.62 7.48 -9.64
C LEU A 408 -8.76 7.23 -11.14
N LEU A 409 -7.65 7.43 -11.86
CA LEU A 409 -7.50 7.02 -13.24
C LEU A 409 -6.11 6.40 -13.35
N GLN A 410 -6.03 5.13 -13.72
CA GLN A 410 -4.77 4.43 -13.84
C GLN A 410 -4.74 3.51 -15.05
N GLN A 411 -3.56 3.33 -15.62
CA GLN A 411 -3.36 2.34 -16.66
C GLN A 411 -3.32 0.96 -16.02
N MET A 412 -4.16 0.05 -16.50
CA MET A 412 -4.17 -1.34 -16.02
C MET A 412 -3.07 -2.15 -16.71
N SER A 413 -2.21 -2.77 -15.91
CA SER A 413 -1.32 -3.83 -16.35
C SER A 413 -2.12 -5.08 -16.76
N GLU A 414 -1.51 -5.98 -17.53
CA GLU A 414 -2.19 -7.19 -18.02
C GLU A 414 -2.71 -8.08 -16.89
N TRP A 415 -1.95 -8.22 -15.79
CA TRP A 415 -2.40 -8.99 -14.64
C TRP A 415 -3.56 -8.30 -13.91
N ARG A 416 -3.62 -6.96 -13.85
CA ARG A 416 -4.79 -6.25 -13.30
C ARG A 416 -6.03 -6.49 -14.15
N LYS A 417 -5.90 -6.51 -15.47
CA LYS A 417 -7.01 -6.85 -16.40
C LYS A 417 -7.49 -8.28 -16.20
N LEU A 418 -6.58 -9.21 -15.94
CA LEU A 418 -6.92 -10.59 -15.58
C LEU A 418 -7.76 -10.63 -14.29
N LEU A 419 -7.34 -9.90 -13.25
CA LEU A 419 -8.04 -9.89 -11.96
C LEU A 419 -9.35 -9.11 -11.95
N SER A 420 -9.51 -8.10 -12.81
CA SER A 420 -10.78 -7.37 -12.96
C SER A 420 -11.82 -8.16 -13.77
N GLY A 421 -11.40 -9.22 -14.46
CA GLY A 421 -12.24 -10.00 -15.37
C GLY A 421 -12.40 -9.36 -16.75
N GLU A 422 -11.72 -8.25 -17.03
CA GLU A 422 -11.62 -7.68 -18.39
C GLU A 422 -10.92 -8.64 -19.35
N MET A 423 -10.01 -9.45 -18.82
CA MET A 423 -9.33 -10.52 -19.53
C MET A 423 -9.63 -11.86 -18.86
N LYS A 424 -9.98 -12.89 -19.65
CA LYS A 424 -10.27 -14.23 -19.13
C LYS A 424 -9.01 -15.04 -18.84
N THR A 425 -7.98 -14.89 -19.68
CA THR A 425 -6.75 -15.68 -19.65
C THR A 425 -5.53 -14.85 -20.07
N SER A 426 -4.37 -15.02 -19.44
CA SER A 426 -3.08 -14.45 -19.87
C SER A 426 -1.98 -15.52 -19.91
N SER A 427 -1.01 -15.38 -20.80
CA SER A 427 0.15 -16.27 -20.96
C SER A 427 1.51 -15.58 -20.72
N ASP A 428 1.50 -14.33 -20.27
CA ASP A 428 2.71 -13.48 -20.20
C ASP A 428 3.64 -13.82 -19.01
N TRP A 429 3.29 -14.86 -18.26
CA TRP A 429 4.02 -15.37 -17.09
C TRP A 429 5.04 -16.44 -17.48
N GLN A 430 5.91 -16.14 -18.44
CA GLN A 430 6.95 -17.05 -18.93
C GLN A 430 6.41 -18.43 -19.37
N GLY A 431 5.27 -18.42 -20.07
CA GLY A 431 4.63 -19.63 -20.60
C GLY A 431 3.60 -20.28 -19.68
N LEU A 432 3.37 -19.72 -18.48
CA LEU A 432 2.27 -20.14 -17.62
C LEU A 432 0.93 -19.59 -18.13
N LYS A 433 -0.07 -20.46 -18.14
CA LYS A 433 -1.44 -20.09 -18.50
C LYS A 433 -2.19 -19.71 -17.24
N LEU A 434 -2.47 -18.42 -17.09
CA LEU A 434 -3.20 -17.87 -15.95
C LEU A 434 -4.64 -17.55 -16.34
N GLU A 435 -5.56 -17.79 -15.42
CA GLU A 435 -6.97 -17.48 -15.57
C GLU A 435 -7.48 -16.78 -14.32
N ALA A 436 -8.49 -15.92 -14.49
CA ALA A 436 -9.13 -15.25 -13.37
C ALA A 436 -9.77 -16.27 -12.41
N PHE A 437 -9.63 -16.02 -11.11
CA PHE A 437 -10.35 -16.75 -10.07
C PHE A 437 -11.29 -15.78 -9.37
N ASP A 438 -12.60 -16.06 -9.41
CA ASP A 438 -13.61 -15.16 -8.89
C ASP A 438 -13.39 -14.85 -7.41
N ARG A 439 -13.34 -13.56 -7.08
CA ARG A 439 -13.25 -13.11 -5.69
C ARG A 439 -14.63 -13.26 -5.02
N PRO A 440 -14.73 -13.94 -3.87
CA PRO A 440 -16.01 -14.15 -3.19
C PRO A 440 -16.57 -12.90 -2.50
N THR A 441 -15.71 -11.91 -2.18
CA THR A 441 -16.11 -10.67 -1.50
C THR A 441 -15.40 -9.48 -2.13
N LYS A 442 -16.16 -8.40 -2.39
CA LYS A 442 -15.61 -7.09 -2.75
C LYS A 442 -15.79 -6.17 -1.55
N GLU A 443 -14.70 -5.57 -1.11
CA GLU A 443 -14.70 -4.60 -0.02
C GLU A 443 -14.56 -3.21 -0.61
N CYS A 444 -15.16 -2.20 0.03
CA CYS A 444 -15.05 -0.81 -0.39
C CYS A 444 -14.79 0.10 0.82
N GLN A 445 -13.70 0.86 0.74
CA GLN A 445 -13.27 1.77 1.82
C GLN A 445 -14.03 3.11 1.82
N PHE A 446 -14.71 3.43 0.72
CA PHE A 446 -15.43 4.67 0.51
C PHE A 446 -16.88 4.37 0.12
N ASP A 447 -17.76 5.36 0.22
CA ASP A 447 -19.16 5.20 -0.20
C ASP A 447 -19.26 4.96 -1.71
N PHE A 448 -18.36 5.58 -2.49
CA PHE A 448 -18.26 5.38 -3.93
C PHE A 448 -16.83 5.59 -4.43
N ILE A 449 -16.34 4.67 -5.26
CA ILE A 449 -15.05 4.79 -5.96
C ILE A 449 -15.34 4.76 -7.45
N LEU A 450 -14.84 5.76 -8.17
CA LEU A 450 -14.77 5.73 -9.63
C LEU A 450 -13.31 5.51 -10.04
N GLU A 451 -13.08 4.42 -10.76
CA GLU A 451 -11.78 3.96 -11.25
C GLU A 451 -11.72 3.89 -12.77
#